data_AF-A0A174WE07-F1
#
_entry.id   AF-A0A174WE07-F1
#
_cell.length_a   1.000
_cell.length_b   1.000
_cell.length_c   1.000
_cell.angle_alpha   90.00
_cell.angle_beta   90.00
_cell.angle_gamma   90.00
#
_symmetry.space_group_name_H-M   'P 1'
#
loop_
_entity.id
_entity.type
_entity.pdbx_description
1 polymer ?
#
loop_
_entity_poly.entity_id
_entity_poly.type
_entity_poly.pdbx_seq_one_letter_code
_entity_poly.pdbx_strand_id
1 'polypeptide(L)'
;MSEKIKQDISIGKNLHRLRKQAGLSQEQVAVKLQVMGLPVSREIISQMELGRYSIRVSVLIALKQIYGVSYEEFFQGLPDSR
;
A
#
# COMPACT_ATOMS: atom_id res chain seq x y z
N MET A 1 26.18 -0.30 -4.10
CA MET A 1 25.18 0.74 -3.81
C MET A 1 23.96 0.44 -4.66
N SER A 2 22.83 0.10 -4.06
CA SER A 2 21.58 -0.12 -4.81
C SER A 2 20.92 1.23 -5.00
N GLU A 3 21.00 1.78 -6.21
CA GLU A 3 20.25 2.96 -6.62
C GLU A 3 18.76 2.61 -6.62
N LYS A 4 18.10 2.83 -5.48
CA LYS A 4 16.65 2.63 -5.35
C LYS A 4 15.99 3.76 -6.13
N ILE A 5 15.26 3.40 -7.19
CA ILE A 5 14.36 4.31 -7.90
C ILE A 5 13.47 4.97 -6.84
N LYS A 6 13.65 6.29 -6.64
CA LYS A 6 12.76 7.09 -5.82
C LYS A 6 11.38 7.01 -6.46
N GLN A 7 10.37 6.63 -5.69
CA GLN A 7 8.99 6.80 -6.12
C GLN A 7 8.76 8.31 -6.30
N ASP A 8 8.77 8.77 -7.55
CA ASP A 8 8.49 10.16 -7.93
C ASP A 8 7.08 10.57 -7.47
N ILE A 9 6.18 9.59 -7.41
CA ILE A 9 4.81 9.73 -6.93
C ILE A 9 4.50 8.59 -5.94
N SER A 10 4.34 8.93 -4.66
CA SER A 10 4.06 7.96 -3.59
C SER A 10 2.58 7.91 -3.24
N ILE A 11 1.99 6.72 -3.33
CA ILE A 11 0.64 6.43 -2.80
C ILE A 11 0.65 6.06 -1.31
N GLY A 12 1.80 6.15 -0.63
CA GLY A 12 1.95 5.72 0.77
C GLY A 12 1.01 6.44 1.73
N LYS A 13 0.80 7.75 1.53
CA LYS A 13 -0.18 8.54 2.30
C LYS A 13 -1.62 8.03 2.10
N ASN A 14 -1.98 7.67 0.88
CA ASN A 14 -3.29 7.11 0.56
C ASN A 14 -3.47 5.73 1.17
N LEU A 15 -2.44 4.87 1.15
CA LEU A 15 -2.46 3.59 1.85
C LEU A 15 -2.70 3.76 3.36
N HIS A 16 -2.02 4.71 3.99
CA HIS A 16 -2.20 4.98 5.41
C HIS A 16 -3.63 5.45 5.72
N ARG A 17 -4.16 6.39 4.92
CA ARG A 17 -5.54 6.89 5.02
C ARG A 17 -6.54 5.74 4.89
N LEU A 18 -6.42 4.94 3.84
CA LEU A 18 -7.30 3.81 3.55
C LEU A 18 -7.28 2.76 4.65
N ARG A 19 -6.10 2.41 5.16
CA ARG A 19 -5.98 1.50 6.29
C ARG A 19 -6.70 2.01 7.53
N LYS A 20 -6.54 3.29 7.85
CA LYS A 20 -7.20 3.93 8.99
C LYS A 20 -8.72 3.99 8.82
N GLN A 21 -9.21 4.28 7.61
CA GLN A 21 -10.64 4.24 7.27
C GLN A 21 -11.23 2.83 7.41
N ALA A 22 -10.47 1.80 7.05
CA ALA A 22 -10.84 0.40 7.28
C ALA A 22 -10.75 -0.04 8.76
N GLY A 23 -10.27 0.83 9.67
CA GLY A 23 -10.12 0.51 11.09
C GLY A 23 -9.02 -0.50 11.41
N LEU A 24 -8.07 -0.72 10.48
CA LEU A 24 -7.08 -1.79 10.60
C LEU A 24 -5.72 -1.29 11.14
N SER A 25 -5.03 -2.14 11.90
CA SER A 25 -3.62 -1.94 12.22
C SER A 25 -2.72 -2.41 11.08
N GLN A 26 -1.45 -1.95 11.02
CA GLN A 26 -0.48 -2.44 10.02
C GLN A 26 -0.27 -3.96 10.15
N GLU A 27 -0.31 -4.49 11.37
CA GLU A 27 -0.19 -5.92 11.65
C GLU A 27 -1.37 -6.70 11.09
N GLN A 28 -2.60 -6.21 11.30
CA GLN A 28 -3.80 -6.85 10.78
C GLN A 28 -3.81 -6.91 9.25
N VAL A 29 -3.33 -5.87 8.58
CA VAL A 29 -3.18 -5.87 7.12
C VAL A 29 -2.13 -6.89 6.67
N ALA A 30 -0.97 -6.93 7.34
CA ALA A 30 0.08 -7.90 7.03
C ALA A 30 -0.41 -9.35 7.18
N VAL A 31 -1.10 -9.67 8.27
CA VAL A 31 -1.70 -10.99 8.50
C VAL A 31 -2.69 -11.35 7.40
N LYS A 32 -3.60 -10.42 7.04
CA LYS A 32 -4.57 -10.66 5.95
C LYS A 32 -3.88 -10.92 4.61
N LEU A 33 -2.82 -10.19 4.28
CA LEU A 33 -2.04 -10.42 3.06
C LEU A 33 -1.33 -11.77 3.07
N GLN A 34 -0.78 -12.18 4.21
CA GLN A 34 -0.15 -13.50 4.37
C GLN A 34 -1.16 -14.64 4.18
N VAL A 35 -2.38 -14.50 4.73
CA VAL A 35 -3.48 -15.47 4.49
C VAL A 35 -3.84 -15.56 3.01
N MET A 36 -3.71 -14.46 2.25
CA MET A 36 -3.91 -14.43 0.80
C MET A 36 -2.68 -14.93 0.01
N GLY A 37 -1.69 -15.54 0.68
CA GLY A 37 -0.47 -16.07 0.04
C GLY A 37 0.56 -15.01 -0.34
N LEU A 38 0.42 -13.77 0.15
CA LEU A 38 1.35 -12.68 -0.11
C LEU A 38 2.29 -12.50 1.09
N PRO A 39 3.59 -12.82 0.98
CA PRO A 39 4.53 -12.72 2.10
C PRO A 39 4.87 -11.24 2.34
N VAL A 40 4.00 -10.56 3.09
CA VAL A 40 4.13 -9.15 3.45
C VAL A 40 4.10 -9.04 4.97
N SER A 41 5.18 -8.50 5.55
CA SER A 41 5.30 -8.27 6.99
C SER A 41 4.75 -6.89 7.37
N ARG A 42 4.41 -6.68 8.65
CA ARG A 42 4.02 -5.37 9.19
C ARG A 42 5.02 -4.26 8.86
N GLU A 43 6.32 -4.57 8.91
CA GLU A 43 7.37 -3.61 8.55
C GLU A 43 7.28 -3.20 7.08
N ILE A 44 7.00 -4.14 6.17
CA ILE A 44 6.82 -3.83 4.75
C ILE A 44 5.62 -2.89 4.55
N ILE A 45 4.51 -3.13 5.26
CA ILE A 45 3.35 -2.20 5.24
C ILE A 45 3.76 -0.81 5.71
N SER A 46 4.52 -0.71 6.80
CA SER A 46 5.02 0.59 7.28
C SER A 46 5.90 1.28 6.24
N GLN A 47 6.81 0.56 5.59
CA GLN A 47 7.68 1.14 4.55
C GLN A 47 6.89 1.55 3.29
N MET A 48 5.83 0.81 2.93
CA MET A 48 4.90 1.18 1.86
C MET A 48 4.16 2.48 2.20
N GLU A 49 3.63 2.61 3.42
CA GLU A 49 2.96 3.84 3.88
C GLU A 49 3.90 5.05 3.91
N LEU A 50 5.19 4.83 4.22
CA LEU A 50 6.23 5.86 4.19
C LEU A 50 6.76 6.17 2.79
N GLY A 51 6.31 5.45 1.74
CA GLY A 51 6.82 5.63 0.37
C GLY A 51 8.26 5.17 0.16
N ARG A 52 8.77 4.32 1.05
CA ARG A 52 10.15 3.79 1.03
C ARG A 52 10.24 2.41 0.39
N TYR A 53 9.11 1.83 0.01
CA TYR A 53 9.01 0.48 -0.54
C TYR A 53 8.07 0.44 -1.75
N SER A 54 8.49 -0.28 -2.79
CA SER A 54 7.69 -0.47 -4.00
C SER A 54 6.54 -1.45 -3.75
N ILE A 55 5.35 -1.09 -4.19
CA ILE A 55 4.15 -1.90 -3.99
C ILE A 55 3.98 -2.83 -5.20
N ARG A 56 4.02 -4.15 -4.95
CA ARG A 56 3.71 -5.14 -5.99
C ARG A 56 2.25 -5.01 -6.41
N VAL A 57 1.96 -5.15 -7.70
CA VAL A 57 0.58 -5.08 -8.23
C VAL A 57 -0.34 -6.11 -7.54
N SER A 58 0.15 -7.32 -7.27
CA SER A 58 -0.59 -8.35 -6.53
C SER A 58 -0.98 -7.90 -5.11
N VAL A 59 -0.10 -7.16 -4.44
CA VAL A 59 -0.40 -6.57 -3.13
C VAL A 59 -1.43 -5.45 -3.26
N LEU A 60 -1.34 -4.61 -4.29
CA LEU A 60 -2.33 -3.55 -4.54
C LEU A 60 -3.74 -4.14 -4.77
N ILE A 61 -3.85 -5.22 -5.55
CA ILE A 61 -5.11 -5.95 -5.76
C ILE A 61 -5.65 -6.50 -4.43
N ALA A 62 -4.80 -7.09 -3.59
CA ALA A 62 -5.23 -7.61 -2.30
C ALA A 62 -5.64 -6.50 -1.32
N LEU A 63 -4.92 -5.39 -1.28
CA LEU A 63 -5.26 -4.22 -0.46
C LEU A 63 -6.61 -3.62 -0.85
N LYS A 64 -6.92 -3.59 -2.15
CA LYS A 64 -8.25 -3.20 -2.64
C LYS A 64 -9.35 -4.06 -2.00
N GLN A 65 -9.16 -5.38 -1.98
CA GLN A 65 -10.11 -6.31 -1.38
C GLN A 65 -10.20 -6.16 0.15
N ILE A 66 -9.06 -5.97 0.83
CA ILE A 66 -8.99 -5.80 2.29
C ILE A 66 -9.69 -4.52 2.74
N TYR A 67 -9.50 -3.41 2.01
CA TYR A 67 -10.06 -2.11 2.35
C TYR A 67 -11.47 -1.89 1.77
N GLY A 68 -11.89 -2.69 0.79
CA GLY A 68 -13.21 -2.57 0.16
C GLY A 68 -13.38 -1.29 -0.66
N VAL A 69 -12.31 -0.83 -1.34
CA VAL A 69 -12.29 0.44 -2.08
C VAL A 69 -12.02 0.25 -3.57
N SER A 70 -12.26 1.29 -4.37
CA SER A 70 -11.86 1.34 -5.78
C SER A 70 -10.36 1.61 -5.95
N TYR A 71 -9.81 1.32 -7.13
CA TYR A 71 -8.40 1.63 -7.41
C TYR A 71 -8.09 3.13 -7.35
N GLU A 72 -9.05 3.96 -7.75
CA GLU A 72 -8.95 5.42 -7.76
C GLU A 72 -8.58 5.99 -6.39
N GLU A 73 -9.08 5.38 -5.30
CA GLU A 73 -8.78 5.81 -3.94
C GLU A 73 -7.29 5.73 -3.60
N PHE A 74 -6.57 4.77 -4.17
CA PHE A 74 -5.13 4.64 -3.97
C PHE A 74 -4.36 5.77 -4.65
N PHE A 75 -4.89 6.34 -5.73
CA PHE A 75 -4.23 7.38 -6.52
C PHE A 75 -4.81 8.79 -6.29
N GLN A 76 -5.74 8.93 -5.34
CA GLN A 76 -6.37 10.20 -5.04
C GLN A 76 -5.33 11.29 -4.71
N GLY A 77 -5.47 12.47 -5.34
CA GLY A 77 -4.58 13.61 -5.11
C GLY A 77 -3.21 13.50 -5.76
N LEU A 78 -2.97 12.49 -6.58
CA LEU A 78 -1.80 12.45 -7.46
C LEU A 78 -2.06 13.27 -8.73
N PRO A 79 -1.06 14.01 -9.23
CA PRO A 79 -1.21 14.73 -10.48
C PRO A 79 -1.46 13.74 -11.63
N ASP A 80 -2.40 14.09 -12.50
CA ASP A 80 -2.54 13.42 -13.80
C ASP A 80 -1.30 13.81 -14.61
N SER A 81 -0.33 12.90 -14.70
CA SER A 81 0.81 13.11 -15.59
C SER A 81 0.33 12.99 -17.03
N ARG A 82 -0.12 14.11 -17.59
CA ARG A 82 -0.27 14.31 -19.03
C ARG A 82 1.08 14.40 -19.73
#